data_AF-A0A7Y0S5J8-F1
#
_entry.id   AF-A0A7Y0S5J8-F1
#
_cell.length_a   1.000
_cell.length_b   1.000
_cell.length_c   1.000
_cell.angle_alpha   90.00
_cell.angle_beta   90.00
_cell.angle_gamma   90.00
#
_symmetry.space_group_name_H-M   'P 1'
#
loop_
_entity.id
_entity.type
_entity.pdbx_description
1 polymer ?
#
loop_
_entity_poly.entity_id
_entity_poly.type
_entity_poly.pdbx_seq_one_letter_code
_entity_poly.pdbx_strand_id
1 'polypeptide(L)' 'CMDIVVPYIHDRKQFGKSIGEFQLVQAKIADMYTQMNAAKAYVYAVAAACDRGETTRKDSAGAILYSAELATKMALDAIQ' A
#
# COMPACT_ATOMS: atom_id res chain seq x y z
N CYS A 1 3.13 1.28 -6.66
CA CYS A 1 3.34 2.57 -5.98
C CYS A 1 4.58 2.55 -5.08
N MET A 2 4.65 1.67 -4.06
CA MET A 2 5.78 1.66 -3.12
C MET A 2 7.15 1.48 -3.78
N ASP A 3 7.27 0.61 -4.79
CA ASP A 3 8.55 0.34 -5.48
C ASP A 3 9.11 1.55 -6.22
N ILE A 4 8.26 2.53 -6.56
CA ILE A 4 8.66 3.79 -7.22
C ILE A 4 9.00 4.85 -6.16
N VAL A 5 8.16 4.95 -5.12
CA VAL A 5 8.30 6.01 -4.11
C VAL A 5 9.55 5.80 -3.26
N VAL A 6 9.86 4.56 -2.88
CA VAL A 6 11.01 4.27 -1.99
C VAL A 6 12.35 4.73 -2.60
N PRO A 7 12.72 4.37 -3.85
CA PRO A 7 13.92 4.93 -4.47
C PRO A 7 13.86 6.46 -4.61
N TYR A 8 12.72 7.00 -5.04
CA TYR A 8 12.56 8.43 -5.31
C TYR A 8 12.82 9.30 -4.08
N ILE A 9 12.37 8.89 -2.89
CA ILE A 9 12.58 9.67 -1.66
C ILE A 9 14.05 9.73 -1.23
N HIS A 10 14.87 8.77 -1.65
CA HIS A 10 16.31 8.75 -1.38
C HIS A 10 17.08 9.59 -2.41
N ASP A 11 16.68 9.53 -3.68
CA ASP A 11 17.36 10.24 -4.78
C ASP A 11 17.02 11.73 -4.83
N ARG A 12 15.76 12.08 -4.55
CA ARG A 12 15.29 13.47 -4.61
C ARG A 12 15.80 14.27 -3.40
N LYS A 13 16.49 15.37 -3.67
CA LYS A 13 17.02 16.29 -2.63
C LYS A 13 16.32 17.64 -2.67
N GLN A 14 15.95 18.15 -1.50
CA GLN A 14 15.46 19.53 -1.29
C GLN A 14 15.95 20.05 0.07
N PHE A 15 16.15 21.36 0.16
CA PHE A 15 16.68 22.00 1.38
C PHE A 15 17.98 21.34 1.89
N GLY A 16 18.85 20.91 0.95
CA GLY A 16 20.17 20.36 1.24
C GLY A 16 20.20 18.88 1.65
N LYS A 17 19.07 18.18 1.72
CA LYS A 17 19.00 16.77 2.12
C LYS A 17 17.99 15.96 1.32
N SER A 18 18.02 14.63 1.43
CA SER A 18 17.06 13.77 0.73
C SER A 18 15.66 13.95 1.32
N ILE A 19 14.62 13.92 0.48
CA ILE A 19 13.25 14.19 0.96
C ILE A 19 12.74 13.11 1.93
N GLY A 20 13.29 11.90 1.88
CA GLY A 20 13.04 10.84 2.86
C GLY A 20 13.49 11.15 4.29
N GLU A 21 14.23 12.24 4.52
CA GLU A 21 14.65 12.68 5.86
C GLU A 21 13.66 13.65 6.53
N PHE A 22 12.58 14.04 5.85
CA PHE A 22 11.52 14.84 6.44
C PHE A 22 10.49 13.92 7.12
N GLN A 23 10.18 14.19 8.39
CA GLN A 23 9.24 13.38 9.18
C GLN A 23 7.87 13.21 8.53
N LEU A 24 7.36 14.24 7.84
CA LEU A 24 6.08 14.16 7.13
C LEU A 24 6.13 13.17 5.96
N VAL A 25 7.25 13.11 5.24
CA VAL A 25 7.46 12.11 4.18
C VAL A 25 7.56 10.72 4.80
N GLN A 26 8.33 10.56 5.87
CA GLN A 26 8.47 9.28 6.57
C GLN A 26 7.14 8.75 7.08
N ALA A 27 6.30 9.60 7.68
CA ALA A 27 4.97 9.24 8.14
C ALA A 27 4.09 8.75 6.96
N LYS A 28 4.10 9.48 5.84
CA LYS A 28 3.34 9.09 4.64
C LYS A 28 3.77 7.72 4.11
N ILE A 29 5.08 7.45 4.05
CA ILE A 29 5.60 6.15 3.61
C ILE A 29 5.24 5.04 4.59
N ALA A 30 5.32 5.29 5.89
CA ALA A 30 4.92 4.33 6.92
C ALA A 30 3.44 3.96 6.78
N ASP A 31 2.57 4.94 6.56
CA ASP A 31 1.14 4.73 6.33
C ASP A 31 0.89 3.92 5.05
N MET A 32 1.54 4.29 3.94
CA MET A 32 1.43 3.56 2.67
C MET A 32 1.89 2.11 2.79
N TYR A 33 3.01 1.87 3.46
CA TYR A 33 3.55 0.53 3.70
C TYR A 33 2.61 -0.32 4.54
N THR A 34 2.10 0.24 5.63
CA THR A 34 1.20 -0.47 6.55
C THR A 34 -0.10 -0.86 5.87
N GLN A 35 -0.72 0.08 5.15
CA GLN A 35 -1.96 -0.19 4.42
C GLN A 35 -1.75 -1.24 3.31
N MET A 36 -0.66 -1.16 2.55
CA MET A 36 -0.34 -2.15 1.53
C MET A 36 -0.24 -3.56 2.10
N ASN A 37 0.42 -3.71 3.26
CA ASN A 37 0.55 -5.01 3.91
C ASN A 37 -0.79 -5.52 4.47
N ALA A 38 -1.65 -4.64 4.99
CA ALA A 38 -3.00 -5.00 5.40
C ALA A 38 -3.82 -5.53 4.21
N ALA A 39 -3.76 -4.88 3.04
CA ALA A 39 -4.43 -5.35 1.83
C ALA A 39 -3.88 -6.71 1.35
N LYS A 40 -2.55 -6.89 1.32
CA LYS A 40 -1.92 -8.17 0.98
C LYS A 40 -2.38 -9.28 1.93
N ALA A 41 -2.35 -9.03 3.23
CA ALA A 41 -2.78 -10.00 4.23
C ALA A 41 -4.25 -10.39 4.05
N TYR A 42 -5.13 -9.42 3.78
CA TYR A 42 -6.54 -9.69 3.54
C TYR A 42 -6.75 -10.54 2.27
N VAL A 43 -6.10 -10.17 1.16
CA VAL A 43 -6.17 -10.95 -0.09
C VAL A 43 -5.67 -12.38 0.12
N TYR A 44 -4.54 -12.56 0.80
CA TYR A 44 -4.00 -13.90 1.07
C TYR A 44 -4.85 -14.72 2.04
N ALA A 45 -5.48 -14.10 3.03
CA ALA A 45 -6.41 -14.79 3.91
C ALA A 45 -7.62 -15.32 3.12
N VAL A 46 -8.18 -14.51 2.22
CA VAL A 46 -9.29 -14.93 1.35
C VAL A 46 -8.85 -15.99 0.34
N ALA A 47 -7.66 -15.85 -0.25
CA ALA A 47 -7.10 -16.86 -1.15
C ALA A 47 -6.89 -18.21 -0.44
N ALA A 48 -6.32 -18.21 0.76
CA ALA A 48 -6.14 -19.43 1.54
C ALA A 48 -7.47 -20.07 1.92
N ALA A 49 -8.52 -19.28 2.20
CA ALA A 49 -9.86 -19.81 2.40
C ALA A 49 -10.47 -20.39 1.10
N CYS A 50 -10.14 -19.83 -0.07
CA CYS A 50 -10.58 -20.36 -1.36
C CYS A 50 -9.99 -21.74 -1.60
N ASP A 51 -8.69 -21.91 -1.32
CA ASP A 51 -7.99 -23.18 -1.48
C ASP A 51 -8.57 -24.29 -0.58
N ARG A 52 -9.12 -23.92 0.59
CA ARG A 52 -9.82 -24.84 1.50
C ARG A 52 -11.31 -25.04 1.17
N GLY A 53 -11.85 -24.31 0.19
CA GLY A 53 -13.28 -24.33 -0.14
C GLY A 53 -14.18 -23.64 0.90
N GLU A 54 -13.61 -22.81 1.77
CA GLU A 54 -14.29 -22.12 2.89
C GLU A 54 -14.68 -20.67 2.56
N THR A 55 -14.42 -20.20 1.33
CA THR A 55 -14.67 -18.82 0.94
C THR A 55 -16.12 -18.57 0.52
N THR A 56 -16.67 -17.41 0.91
CA THR A 56 -17.92 -16.91 0.35
C THR A 56 -17.67 -15.90 -0.78
N ARG A 57 -18.66 -15.71 -1.66
CA ARG A 57 -18.60 -14.64 -2.69
C ARG A 57 -18.42 -13.24 -2.08
N LYS A 58 -18.86 -13.03 -0.84
CA LYS A 58 -18.72 -11.75 -0.13
C LYS A 58 -17.27 -11.49 0.26
N ASP A 59 -16.53 -12.51 0.66
CA ASP A 59 -15.12 -12.37 1.05
C ASP A 59 -14.26 -11.98 -0.17
N SER A 60 -14.50 -12.63 -1.32
CA SER A 60 -13.85 -12.25 -2.57
C SER A 60 -14.20 -10.83 -3.01
N ALA A 61 -15.47 -10.43 -2.88
CA ALA A 61 -15.92 -9.07 -3.20
C ALA A 61 -15.31 -8.01 -2.26
N GLY A 62 -15.18 -8.32 -0.97
CA GLY A 62 -14.54 -7.44 0.00
C GLY A 62 -13.05 -7.27 -0.29
N ALA A 63 -12.34 -8.36 -0.61
CA ALA A 63 -10.92 -8.33 -0.93
C ALA A 63 -10.61 -7.46 -2.17
N ILE A 64 -11.41 -7.59 -3.25
CA ILE A 64 -11.22 -6.77 -4.45
C ILE A 64 -11.57 -5.31 -4.21
N LEU A 65 -12.68 -5.02 -3.51
CA LEU A 65 -13.09 -3.65 -3.21
C LEU A 65 -12.02 -2.92 -2.40
N TYR A 66 -11.61 -3.52 -1.28
CA TYR A 66 -10.61 -2.93 -0.39
C TYR A 66 -9.28 -2.69 -1.10
N SER A 67 -8.82 -3.67 -1.87
CA SER A 67 -7.55 -3.56 -2.59
C SER A 67 -7.59 -2.50 -3.69
N ALA A 68 -8.71 -2.38 -4.40
CA ALA A 68 -8.86 -1.40 -5.49
C ALA A 68 -8.93 0.05 -4.99
N GLU A 69 -9.71 0.28 -3.93
CA GLU A 69 -9.77 1.61 -3.29
C GLU A 69 -8.41 2.02 -2.72
N LEU A 70 -7.73 1.08 -2.05
CA LEU A 70 -6.41 1.34 -1.50
C LEU A 70 -5.37 1.61 -2.60
N ALA A 71 -5.42 0.88 -3.72
CA ALA A 71 -4.53 1.13 -4.85
C ALA A 71 -4.67 2.55 -5.39
N THR A 72 -5.92 3.04 -5.49
CA THR A 72 -6.21 4.42 -5.93
C THR A 72 -5.66 5.44 -4.95
N LYS A 73 -5.92 5.25 -3.65
CA LYS A 73 -5.38 6.11 -2.59
C LYS A 73 -3.85 6.15 -2.62
N MET A 74 -3.19 4.99 -2.70
CA MET A 74 -1.73 4.91 -2.75
C MET A 74 -1.13 5.54 -4.01
N ALA A 75 -1.84 5.53 -5.14
CA ALA A 75 -1.41 6.22 -6.36
C ALA A 75 -1.47 7.75 -6.18
N LEU A 76 -2.52 8.27 -5.54
CA LEU A 76 -2.62 9.68 -5.20
C LEU A 76 -1.54 10.09 -4.21
N ASP A 77 -1.29 9.27 -3.18
CA ASP A 77 -0.22 9.51 -2.21
C ASP A 77 1.18 9.48 -2.83
N ALA A 78 1.40 8.69 -3.88
CA ALA A 78 2.66 8.64 -4.60
C ALA A 78 2.91 9.86 -5.52
N ILE A 79 1.85 10.51 -6.00
CA ILE A 79 1.94 11.69 -6.86
C ILE A 79 2.22 12.96 -6.04
N GLN A 80 1.65 13.05 -4.83
CA GLN A 80 1.72 14.22 -3.94
C GLN A 80 2.97 14.24 -3.07
#